data_AF-A0A9E5YPI7-F1
#
_entry.id   AF-A0A9E5YPI7-F1
#
_cell.length_a   1.000
_cell.length_b   1.000
_cell.length_c   1.000
_cell.angle_alpha   90.00
_cell.angle_beta   90.00
_cell.angle_gamma   90.00
#
_symmetry.space_group_name_H-M   'P 1'
#
loop_
_entity.id
_entity.type
_entity.pdbx_description
1 polymer ?
#
loop_
_entity_poly.entity_id
_entity_poly.type
_entity_poly.pdbx_seq_one_letter_code
_entity_poly.pdbx_strand_id
1 'polypeptide(L)'
;MHNHEHQGGCDDEHDHCKDDHKISAHRGESSYGWVWIVGIIVVVAVALFFLQSNVPQDADVVEGDAMADEVTGDVAEDSLRARPLGVYDLSAPTSVDPGSFVSVGWVVSTEGEDAKITSTSIQWDTVSLSDREFGLETGTENAYVNATEEYADGEYSIPAMFETNLKAPESGAIYFRAVANVDGMNYWSEEQSVLVKSK
;
A
#
# COMPACT_ATOMS: atom_id res chain seq x y z
N MET A 1 -31.20 6.31 -57.58
CA MET A 1 -31.38 7.62 -56.93
C MET A 1 -30.11 7.91 -56.17
N HIS A 2 -29.35 8.90 -56.65
CA HIS A 2 -28.05 9.33 -56.15
C HIS A 2 -28.21 10.35 -55.00
N ASN A 3 -27.12 10.53 -54.22
CA ASN A 3 -26.76 11.65 -53.32
C ASN A 3 -26.59 11.22 -51.85
N HIS A 4 -25.59 11.66 -51.08
CA HIS A 4 -24.39 12.46 -51.34
C HIS A 4 -23.46 12.23 -50.13
N GLU A 5 -22.16 12.03 -50.37
CA GLU A 5 -21.10 12.15 -49.37
C GLU A 5 -20.92 13.63 -48.94
N HIS A 6 -20.59 13.86 -47.67
CA HIS A 6 -20.00 15.12 -47.21
C HIS A 6 -18.80 14.83 -46.31
N GLN A 7 -17.61 14.97 -46.91
CA GLN A 7 -16.35 15.23 -46.23
C GLN A 7 -16.28 16.73 -45.91
N GLY A 8 -15.78 17.09 -44.74
CA GLY A 8 -15.49 18.46 -44.34
C GLY A 8 -14.13 18.49 -43.65
N GLY A 9 -13.10 18.84 -44.41
CA GLY A 9 -11.78 19.20 -43.91
C GLY A 9 -11.73 20.66 -43.46
N CYS A 10 -10.83 20.95 -42.52
CA CYS A 10 -10.31 22.28 -42.29
C CYS A 10 -8.79 22.17 -42.28
N ASP A 11 -8.20 22.50 -43.42
CA ASP A 11 -6.83 22.97 -43.54
C ASP A 11 -6.82 24.44 -43.09
N ASP A 12 -6.01 24.81 -42.10
CA ASP A 12 -5.66 26.21 -41.89
C ASP A 12 -4.16 26.32 -41.62
N GLU A 13 -3.52 26.73 -42.71
CA GLU A 13 -2.12 27.01 -42.95
C GLU A 13 -1.88 28.46 -42.51
N HIS A 14 -1.14 28.69 -41.43
CA HIS A 14 -0.62 30.01 -41.10
C HIS A 14 0.84 29.93 -40.65
N ASP A 15 1.70 30.00 -41.66
CA ASP A 15 3.10 30.43 -41.59
C ASP A 15 3.21 31.92 -41.28
N HIS A 16 3.92 32.28 -40.19
CA HIS A 16 4.67 33.54 -39.91
C HIS A 16 4.94 33.58 -38.39
N CYS A 17 6.13 33.76 -37.82
CA CYS A 17 7.35 34.42 -38.25
C CYS A 17 8.59 33.75 -37.61
N LYS A 18 9.71 33.84 -38.31
CA LYS A 18 11.07 33.67 -37.80
C LYS A 18 11.38 34.74 -36.76
N ASP A 19 12.02 34.36 -35.66
CA ASP A 19 13.00 35.20 -34.96
C ASP A 19 14.15 34.33 -34.43
N ASP A 20 15.29 34.48 -35.09
CA ASP A 20 16.61 34.01 -34.66
C ASP A 20 17.17 34.97 -33.61
N HIS A 21 17.41 34.51 -32.38
CA HIS A 21 18.48 35.05 -31.54
C HIS A 21 19.12 33.95 -30.67
N LYS A 22 20.32 33.53 -31.10
CA LYS A 22 21.38 32.95 -30.26
C LYS A 22 21.54 33.77 -28.97
N ILE A 23 21.74 33.13 -27.81
CA ILE A 23 22.97 33.19 -26.98
C ILE A 23 22.98 31.99 -26.02
N SER A 24 24.01 31.16 -26.12
CA SER A 24 24.38 30.13 -25.15
C SER A 24 24.72 30.73 -23.80
N ALA A 25 24.10 30.22 -22.73
CA ALA A 25 24.68 30.23 -21.41
C ALA A 25 24.43 28.86 -20.78
N HIS A 26 25.46 28.01 -20.79
CA HIS A 26 25.52 26.84 -19.91
C HIS A 26 25.38 27.34 -18.47
N ARG A 27 24.17 27.20 -17.91
CA ARG A 27 23.95 27.31 -16.47
C ARG A 27 24.67 26.10 -15.87
N GLY A 28 25.75 26.37 -15.15
CA GLY A 28 26.45 25.36 -14.38
C GLY A 28 25.47 24.68 -13.45
N GLU A 29 25.18 23.42 -13.73
CA GLU A 29 24.54 22.51 -12.80
C GLU A 29 25.46 22.40 -11.59
N SER A 30 25.07 23.10 -10.52
CA SER A 30 25.77 23.09 -9.27
C SER A 30 25.76 21.65 -8.74
N SER A 31 26.94 21.04 -8.70
CA SER A 31 27.28 19.69 -8.25
C SER A 31 26.99 19.42 -6.75
N TYR A 32 25.88 19.93 -6.22
CA TYR A 32 25.51 19.80 -4.81
C TYR A 32 24.33 18.84 -4.55
N GLY A 33 23.62 18.40 -5.60
CA GLY A 33 22.52 17.43 -5.46
C GLY A 33 22.98 16.07 -4.92
N TRP A 34 24.18 15.61 -5.32
CA TRP A 34 24.77 14.36 -4.84
C TRP A 34 25.17 14.40 -3.36
N VAL A 35 25.58 15.58 -2.84
CA VAL A 35 26.02 15.72 -1.45
C VAL A 35 24.84 15.52 -0.48
N TRP A 36 23.65 15.98 -0.85
CA TRP A 36 22.43 15.78 -0.06
C TRP A 36 22.01 14.31 0.03
N ILE A 37 22.12 13.57 -1.06
CA ILE A 37 21.78 12.14 -1.10
C ILE A 37 22.74 11.34 -0.21
N VAL A 38 24.05 11.60 -0.29
CA VAL A 38 25.05 10.94 0.57
C VAL A 38 24.81 11.27 2.04
N GLY A 39 24.43 12.51 2.36
CA GLY A 39 24.11 12.92 3.73
C GLY A 39 22.95 12.13 4.34
N ILE A 40 21.86 11.92 3.59
CA ILE A 40 20.70 11.15 4.07
C ILE A 40 21.08 9.68 4.30
N ILE A 41 21.84 9.07 3.37
CA ILE A 41 22.26 7.67 3.50
C ILE A 41 23.10 7.46 4.76
N VAL A 42 24.03 8.38 5.06
CA VAL A 42 24.87 8.28 6.27
C VAL A 42 24.03 8.42 7.55
N VAL A 43 23.06 9.34 7.59
CA VAL A 43 22.17 9.51 8.75
C VAL A 43 21.31 8.26 8.99
N VAL A 44 20.74 7.69 7.93
CA VAL A 44 19.94 6.46 8.02
C VAL A 44 20.82 5.28 8.46
N ALA A 45 22.02 5.12 7.90
CA ALA A 45 22.94 4.06 8.29
C ALA A 45 23.38 4.17 9.76
N VAL A 46 23.64 5.38 10.26
CA VAL A 46 23.96 5.62 11.66
C VAL A 46 22.77 5.30 12.58
N ALA A 47 21.56 5.72 12.20
CA ALA A 47 20.35 5.39 12.97
C ALA A 47 20.10 3.87 13.04
N LEU A 48 20.25 3.16 11.92
CA LEU A 48 20.16 1.70 11.88
C LEU A 48 21.27 1.02 12.70
N PHE A 49 22.50 1.54 12.66
CA PHE A 49 23.60 1.04 13.47
C PHE A 49 23.31 1.18 14.97
N PHE A 50 22.76 2.32 15.42
CA PHE A 50 22.38 2.51 16.82
C PHE A 50 21.20 1.64 17.27
N LEU A 51 20.26 1.35 16.37
CA LEU A 51 19.17 0.40 16.64
C LEU A 51 19.68 -1.04 16.80
N GLN A 52 20.72 -1.43 16.05
CA GLN A 52 21.35 -2.76 16.17
C GLN A 52 22.34 -2.87 17.33
N SER A 53 23.01 -1.78 17.74
CA SER A 53 24.05 -1.81 18.77
C SER A 53 23.52 -1.81 20.21
N ASN A 54 22.21 -1.67 20.41
CA ASN A 54 21.58 -1.72 21.74
C ASN A 54 21.12 -3.13 22.16
N VAL A 55 21.64 -4.19 21.53
CA VAL A 55 21.48 -5.55 22.06
C VAL A 55 22.41 -5.69 23.28
N PRO A 56 21.89 -5.80 24.52
CA PRO A 56 22.73 -6.04 25.68
C PRO A 56 23.43 -7.40 25.53
N GLN A 57 24.73 -7.37 25.24
CA GLN A 57 25.60 -8.53 25.40
C GLN A 57 26.14 -8.53 26.82
N ASP A 58 25.36 -9.08 27.75
CA ASP A 58 25.86 -9.51 29.06
C ASP A 58 24.90 -10.56 29.64
N ALA A 59 25.24 -11.82 29.42
CA ALA A 59 25.05 -12.86 30.44
C ALA A 59 26.02 -14.01 30.14
N ASP A 60 26.84 -14.30 31.13
CA ASP A 60 27.92 -15.27 31.18
C ASP A 60 27.62 -16.64 30.55
N VAL A 61 28.65 -17.17 29.90
CA VAL A 61 28.80 -18.57 29.53
C VAL A 61 28.82 -19.41 30.81
N VAL A 62 27.67 -20.00 31.14
CA VAL A 62 27.60 -21.21 31.94
C VAL A 62 27.45 -22.36 30.94
N GLU A 63 28.50 -23.18 30.78
CA GLU A 63 28.42 -24.50 30.15
C GLU A 63 27.47 -25.37 30.99
N GLY A 64 26.18 -25.21 30.72
CA GLY A 64 25.11 -26.10 31.13
C GLY A 64 24.57 -26.76 29.89
N ASP A 65 24.83 -28.06 29.76
CA ASP A 65 24.29 -28.98 28.78
C ASP A 65 22.74 -28.99 28.92
N ALA A 66 22.09 -28.02 28.29
CA ALA A 66 20.65 -27.84 28.31
C ALA A 66 20.18 -27.53 26.89
N MET A 67 19.46 -28.50 26.34
CA MET A 67 18.70 -28.44 25.10
C MET A 67 17.87 -27.15 25.05
N ALA A 68 18.39 -26.11 24.41
CA ALA A 68 17.63 -24.92 24.06
C ALA A 68 16.81 -25.27 22.82
N ASP A 69 15.59 -25.74 23.07
CA ASP A 69 14.51 -25.83 22.10
C ASP A 69 14.15 -24.39 21.71
N GLU A 70 14.63 -23.95 20.55
CA GLU A 70 14.38 -22.64 19.95
C GLU A 70 12.94 -22.61 19.41
N VAL A 71 11.95 -22.59 20.31
CA VAL A 71 10.53 -22.37 19.98
C VAL A 71 10.22 -20.88 20.14
N THR A 72 10.66 -20.05 19.19
CA THR A 72 10.28 -18.63 19.15
C THR A 72 9.59 -18.21 17.85
N GLY A 73 9.36 -19.13 16.90
CA GLY A 73 8.68 -18.84 15.63
C GLY A 73 7.26 -19.39 15.47
N ASP A 74 6.97 -20.59 15.99
CA ASP A 74 5.74 -21.33 15.60
C ASP A 74 4.44 -20.82 16.24
N VAL A 75 4.51 -20.17 17.40
CA VAL A 75 3.29 -19.85 18.17
C VAL A 75 2.44 -18.76 17.49
N ALA A 76 3.07 -17.82 16.78
CA ALA A 76 2.35 -16.75 16.10
C ALA A 76 1.57 -17.28 14.89
N GLU A 77 2.21 -18.12 14.06
CA GLU A 77 1.56 -18.70 12.89
C GLU A 77 0.46 -19.71 13.25
N ASP A 78 0.67 -20.51 14.29
CA ASP A 78 -0.34 -21.46 14.78
C ASP A 78 -1.61 -20.73 15.28
N SER A 79 -1.44 -19.57 15.93
CA SER A 79 -2.57 -18.75 16.36
C SER A 79 -3.38 -18.15 15.20
N LEU A 80 -2.73 -17.89 14.05
CA LEU A 80 -3.42 -17.43 12.84
C LEU A 80 -4.21 -18.58 12.24
N ARG A 81 -3.60 -19.77 12.11
CA ARG A 81 -4.23 -20.98 11.55
C ARG A 81 -5.43 -21.51 12.33
N ALA A 82 -5.67 -21.01 13.55
CA ALA A 82 -6.85 -21.35 14.34
C ALA A 82 -8.07 -20.44 14.06
N ARG A 83 -7.94 -19.44 13.17
CA ARG A 83 -9.04 -18.52 12.82
C ARG A 83 -9.80 -19.02 11.59
N PRO A 84 -11.14 -18.86 11.53
CA PRO A 84 -11.89 -19.19 10.32
C PRO A 84 -11.44 -18.34 9.13
N LEU A 85 -11.80 -18.76 7.92
CA LEU A 85 -11.45 -18.03 6.71
C LEU A 85 -11.98 -16.59 6.74
N GLY A 86 -11.09 -15.61 6.64
CA GLY A 86 -11.48 -14.20 6.65
C GLY A 86 -10.32 -13.22 6.64
N VAL A 87 -10.67 -11.93 6.67
CA VAL A 87 -9.73 -10.81 6.73
C VAL A 87 -9.78 -10.17 8.12
N TYR A 88 -8.63 -10.08 8.78
CA TYR A 88 -8.46 -9.72 10.18
C TYR A 88 -7.37 -8.68 10.36
N ASP A 89 -7.27 -8.19 11.61
CA ASP A 89 -6.18 -7.34 12.09
C ASP A 89 -5.89 -6.12 11.19
N LEU A 90 -6.94 -5.56 10.58
CA LEU A 90 -6.86 -4.34 9.78
C LEU A 90 -6.40 -3.19 10.69
N SER A 91 -5.24 -2.64 10.38
CA SER A 91 -4.58 -1.63 11.19
C SER A 91 -4.12 -0.45 10.34
N ALA A 92 -4.29 0.75 10.88
CA ALA A 92 -3.82 2.00 10.31
C ALA A 92 -3.70 3.06 11.42
N PRO A 93 -2.95 4.16 11.21
CA PRO A 93 -2.99 5.33 12.07
C PRO A 93 -4.41 5.91 12.16
N THR A 94 -4.78 6.46 13.32
CA THR A 94 -6.10 7.12 13.48
C THR A 94 -6.16 8.51 12.86
N SER A 95 -5.01 9.16 12.68
CA SER A 95 -4.92 10.46 12.01
C SER A 95 -3.56 10.67 11.35
N VAL A 96 -3.57 11.41 10.25
CA VAL A 96 -2.37 11.79 9.48
C VAL A 96 -2.43 13.25 9.03
N ASP A 97 -1.28 13.76 8.58
CA ASP A 97 -1.18 15.11 8.04
C ASP A 97 -1.57 15.14 6.55
N PRO A 98 -2.06 16.28 6.01
CA PRO A 98 -2.42 16.44 4.60
C PRO A 98 -1.34 15.96 3.63
N GLY A 99 -1.74 15.13 2.67
CA GLY A 99 -0.87 14.65 1.59
C GLY A 99 0.20 13.64 2.01
N SER A 100 0.24 13.20 3.27
CA SER A 100 1.12 12.12 3.70
C SER A 100 0.61 10.75 3.23
N PHE A 101 1.43 9.71 3.43
CA PHE A 101 1.00 8.32 3.23
C PHE A 101 0.43 7.73 4.52
N VAL A 102 -0.60 6.90 4.38
CA VAL A 102 -1.19 6.07 5.44
C VAL A 102 -0.72 4.64 5.20
N SER A 103 0.10 4.10 6.09
CA SER A 103 0.42 2.66 6.09
C SER A 103 -0.77 1.89 6.63
N VAL A 104 -1.21 0.89 5.88
CA VAL A 104 -2.34 0.02 6.20
C VAL A 104 -1.88 -1.42 6.13
N GLY A 105 -2.07 -2.17 7.21
CA GLY A 105 -1.72 -3.59 7.31
C GLY A 105 -2.95 -4.45 7.61
N TRP A 106 -3.01 -5.66 7.06
CA TRP A 106 -4.07 -6.63 7.33
C TRP A 106 -3.59 -8.07 7.21
N VAL A 107 -4.34 -8.99 7.80
CA VAL A 107 -4.06 -10.43 7.80
C VAL A 107 -5.21 -11.16 7.14
N VAL A 108 -4.90 -12.13 6.28
CA VAL A 108 -5.87 -13.12 5.80
C VAL A 108 -5.53 -14.45 6.46
N SER A 109 -6.52 -15.10 7.05
CA SER A 109 -6.31 -16.37 7.77
C SER A 109 -7.40 -17.39 7.44
N THR A 110 -7.14 -18.67 7.69
CA THR A 110 -8.09 -19.78 7.53
C THR A 110 -7.77 -20.93 8.50
N GLU A 111 -8.79 -21.73 8.83
CA GLU A 111 -8.67 -22.89 9.70
C GLU A 111 -8.49 -24.15 8.86
N GLY A 112 -7.25 -24.65 8.81
CA GLY A 112 -6.96 -26.01 8.30
C GLY A 112 -7.19 -26.26 6.80
N GLU A 113 -7.60 -25.27 6.02
CA GLU A 113 -7.80 -25.38 4.57
C GLU A 113 -6.60 -24.85 3.79
N ASP A 114 -6.13 -25.60 2.79
CA ASP A 114 -5.10 -25.19 1.82
C ASP A 114 -5.65 -24.22 0.76
N ALA A 115 -6.35 -23.18 1.18
CA ALA A 115 -6.91 -22.17 0.29
C ALA A 115 -5.84 -21.17 -0.18
N LYS A 116 -6.06 -20.54 -1.34
CA LYS A 116 -5.17 -19.52 -1.91
C LYS A 116 -5.88 -18.20 -2.11
N ILE A 117 -5.17 -17.11 -1.84
CA ILE A 117 -5.61 -15.76 -2.15
C ILE A 117 -5.23 -15.49 -3.61
N THR A 118 -6.20 -15.17 -4.46
CA THR A 118 -5.98 -14.82 -5.87
C THR A 118 -5.81 -13.31 -6.06
N SER A 119 -6.41 -12.52 -5.16
CA SER A 119 -6.20 -11.08 -5.08
C SER A 119 -6.52 -10.57 -3.68
N THR A 120 -5.88 -9.48 -3.28
CA THR A 120 -6.26 -8.73 -2.08
C THR A 120 -5.97 -7.26 -2.26
N SER A 121 -6.74 -6.39 -1.62
CA SER A 121 -6.54 -4.94 -1.72
C SER A 121 -7.20 -4.22 -0.57
N ILE A 122 -6.76 -2.99 -0.35
CA ILE A 122 -7.54 -1.98 0.36
C ILE A 122 -8.45 -1.26 -0.63
N GLN A 123 -9.75 -1.29 -0.35
CA GLN A 123 -10.81 -0.56 -1.04
C GLN A 123 -11.17 0.67 -0.19
N TRP A 124 -11.19 1.87 -0.76
CA TRP A 124 -11.30 3.10 0.02
C TRP A 124 -11.97 4.28 -0.71
N ASP A 125 -12.58 5.17 0.07
CA ASP A 125 -13.20 6.42 -0.39
C ASP A 125 -13.22 7.47 0.74
N THR A 126 -13.64 8.68 0.41
CA THR A 126 -13.93 9.78 1.34
C THR A 126 -15.35 9.74 1.88
N VAL A 127 -16.17 8.78 1.43
CA VAL A 127 -17.55 8.54 1.86
C VAL A 127 -17.63 7.18 2.55
N SER A 128 -18.17 7.15 3.77
CA SER A 128 -18.40 5.90 4.50
C SER A 128 -19.50 5.07 3.84
N LEU A 129 -19.31 3.76 3.85
CA LEU A 129 -20.28 2.75 3.42
C LEU A 129 -20.54 1.75 4.55
N SER A 130 -20.39 2.19 5.80
CA SER A 130 -20.61 1.36 7.00
C SER A 130 -22.05 0.84 7.13
N ASP A 131 -23.03 1.50 6.50
CA ASP A 131 -24.43 1.10 6.47
C ASP A 131 -24.75 0.03 5.39
N ARG A 132 -23.78 -0.29 4.53
CA ARG A 132 -23.91 -1.31 3.49
C ARG A 132 -23.44 -2.68 3.99
N GLU A 133 -24.19 -3.71 3.63
CA GLU A 133 -23.78 -5.10 3.85
C GLU A 133 -22.78 -5.53 2.78
N PHE A 134 -21.62 -6.02 3.22
CA PHE A 134 -20.59 -6.64 2.39
C PHE A 134 -20.54 -8.13 2.72
N GLY A 135 -20.92 -8.97 1.77
CA GLY A 135 -20.90 -10.42 1.88
C GLY A 135 -19.94 -11.06 0.88
N LEU A 136 -19.92 -12.39 0.86
CA LEU A 136 -19.01 -13.19 0.03
C LEU A 136 -19.16 -12.93 -1.48
N GLU A 137 -20.39 -12.64 -1.90
CA GLU A 137 -20.75 -12.34 -3.29
C GLU A 137 -20.65 -10.85 -3.63
N THR A 138 -20.32 -10.00 -2.65
CA THR A 138 -20.19 -8.56 -2.91
C THR A 138 -18.90 -8.33 -3.68
N GLY A 139 -19.06 -8.04 -4.96
CA GLY A 139 -17.98 -7.62 -5.85
C GLY A 139 -17.36 -6.28 -5.45
N THR A 140 -16.10 -6.07 -5.80
CA THR A 140 -15.37 -4.83 -5.51
C THR A 140 -15.84 -3.67 -6.38
N GLU A 141 -16.42 -3.94 -7.56
CA GLU A 141 -16.87 -2.93 -8.52
C GLU A 141 -17.98 -2.01 -7.99
N ASN A 142 -18.66 -2.41 -6.92
CA ASN A 142 -19.71 -1.65 -6.26
C ASN A 142 -19.33 -1.23 -4.84
N ALA A 143 -18.09 -1.48 -4.40
CA ALA A 143 -17.66 -1.21 -3.04
C ALA A 143 -17.26 0.26 -2.89
N TYR A 144 -16.00 0.58 -3.12
CA TYR A 144 -15.44 1.92 -3.00
C TYR A 144 -14.93 2.39 -4.37
N VAL A 145 -14.78 3.69 -4.56
CA VAL A 145 -14.31 4.25 -5.84
C VAL A 145 -12.83 3.93 -6.10
N ASN A 146 -12.03 3.73 -5.05
CA ASN A 146 -10.59 3.53 -5.17
C ASN A 146 -10.16 2.18 -4.59
N ALA A 147 -9.14 1.59 -5.19
CA ALA A 147 -8.52 0.35 -4.75
C ALA A 147 -6.99 0.46 -4.85
N THR A 148 -6.29 -0.35 -4.06
CA THR A 148 -4.84 -0.57 -4.20
C THR A 148 -4.58 -1.71 -5.18
N GLU A 149 -3.50 -1.60 -5.97
CA GLU A 149 -3.23 -2.52 -7.08
C GLU A 149 -2.09 -3.50 -6.80
N GLU A 150 -1.34 -3.31 -5.72
CA GLU A 150 -0.11 -4.05 -5.40
C GLU A 150 -0.30 -5.57 -5.32
N TYR A 151 -1.48 -6.00 -4.85
CA TYR A 151 -1.84 -7.42 -4.72
C TYR A 151 -3.13 -7.75 -5.48
N ALA A 152 -3.46 -6.97 -6.52
CA ALA A 152 -4.69 -7.13 -7.30
C ALA A 152 -4.73 -8.41 -8.17
N ASP A 153 -3.57 -9.02 -8.43
CA ASP A 153 -3.44 -10.28 -9.14
C ASP A 153 -2.24 -11.07 -8.59
N GLY A 154 -2.44 -12.33 -8.21
CA GLY A 154 -1.38 -13.20 -7.69
C GLY A 154 -1.90 -14.50 -7.10
N GLU A 155 -1.00 -15.28 -6.50
CA GLU A 155 -1.38 -16.46 -5.71
C GLU A 155 -0.59 -16.44 -4.40
N TYR A 156 -1.30 -16.27 -3.29
CA TYR A 156 -0.69 -16.17 -1.96
C TYR A 156 -1.21 -17.29 -1.05
N SER A 157 -0.31 -17.89 -0.27
CA SER A 157 -0.68 -18.89 0.74
C SER A 157 -1.39 -18.24 1.93
N ILE A 158 -2.23 -19.00 2.62
CA ILE A 158 -2.91 -18.57 3.84
C ILE A 158 -2.33 -19.37 5.03
N PRO A 159 -2.05 -18.76 6.19
CA PRO A 159 -2.20 -17.34 6.51
C PRO A 159 -1.19 -16.45 5.78
N ALA A 160 -1.57 -15.20 5.52
CA ALA A 160 -0.68 -14.18 4.97
C ALA A 160 -0.96 -12.81 5.58
N MET A 161 0.09 -11.99 5.64
CA MET A 161 0.04 -10.61 6.07
C MET A 161 0.43 -9.70 4.91
N PHE A 162 -0.28 -8.59 4.78
CA PHE A 162 -0.11 -7.64 3.71
C PHE A 162 0.02 -6.23 4.28
N GLU A 163 0.73 -5.36 3.57
CA GLU A 163 0.85 -3.94 3.88
C GLU A 163 0.79 -3.14 2.58
N THR A 164 0.15 -1.97 2.63
CA THR A 164 0.17 -1.01 1.52
C THR A 164 0.13 0.43 2.04
N ASN A 165 0.33 1.39 1.13
CA ASN A 165 0.31 2.81 1.43
C ASN A 165 -0.78 3.54 0.65
N LEU A 166 -1.69 4.23 1.37
CA LEU A 166 -2.68 5.11 0.76
C LEU A 166 -2.20 6.56 0.80
N LYS A 167 -2.41 7.31 -0.28
CA LYS A 167 -2.13 8.76 -0.28
C LYS A 167 -3.30 9.51 0.34
N ALA A 168 -3.06 10.22 1.44
CA ALA A 168 -4.09 11.01 2.10
C ALA A 168 -4.49 12.23 1.25
N PRO A 169 -5.78 12.61 1.21
CA PRO A 169 -6.24 13.86 0.63
C PRO A 169 -5.71 15.08 1.41
N GLU A 170 -6.13 16.29 1.02
CA GLU A 170 -5.75 17.52 1.73
C GLU A 170 -6.46 17.72 3.07
N SER A 171 -7.63 17.10 3.27
CA SER A 171 -8.41 17.13 4.52
C SER A 171 -9.57 16.14 4.46
N GLY A 172 -10.16 15.80 5.61
CA GLY A 172 -11.37 15.00 5.70
C GLY A 172 -11.12 13.64 6.34
N ALA A 173 -11.93 12.64 6.01
CA ALA A 173 -11.72 11.27 6.45
C ALA A 173 -11.54 10.35 5.24
N ILE A 174 -10.74 9.31 5.42
CA ILE A 174 -10.64 8.18 4.50
C ILE A 174 -11.34 7.02 5.18
N TYR A 175 -12.29 6.38 4.51
CA TYR A 175 -12.97 5.16 4.93
C TYR A 175 -12.49 4.02 4.05
N PHE A 176 -12.18 2.87 4.66
CA PHE A 176 -11.58 1.77 3.92
C PHE A 176 -11.89 0.41 4.54
N ARG A 177 -11.85 -0.62 3.68
CA ARG A 177 -11.90 -2.04 4.05
C ARG A 177 -10.77 -2.77 3.33
N ALA A 178 -10.27 -3.82 3.96
CA ALA A 178 -9.48 -4.83 3.26
C ALA A 178 -10.43 -5.88 2.65
N VAL A 179 -10.12 -6.34 1.44
CA VAL A 179 -10.81 -7.44 0.78
C VAL A 179 -9.79 -8.46 0.30
N ALA A 180 -10.12 -9.74 0.43
CA ALA A 180 -9.35 -10.84 -0.15
C ALA A 180 -10.27 -11.74 -0.97
N ASN A 181 -9.89 -12.04 -2.21
CA ASN A 181 -10.53 -13.07 -3.01
C ASN A 181 -9.84 -14.40 -2.73
N VAL A 182 -10.58 -15.35 -2.16
CA VAL A 182 -10.11 -16.69 -1.84
C VAL A 182 -11.06 -17.68 -2.50
N ASP A 183 -10.53 -18.52 -3.38
CA ASP A 183 -11.30 -19.48 -4.19
C ASP A 183 -12.52 -18.87 -4.91
N GLY A 184 -12.38 -17.62 -5.37
CA GLY A 184 -13.43 -16.89 -6.08
C GLY A 184 -14.40 -16.11 -5.18
N MET A 185 -14.30 -16.24 -3.87
CA MET A 185 -15.18 -15.59 -2.89
C MET A 185 -14.49 -14.39 -2.24
N ASN A 186 -15.23 -13.29 -2.04
CA ASN A 186 -14.68 -12.06 -1.44
C ASN A 186 -14.90 -12.01 0.07
N TYR A 187 -13.81 -12.05 0.84
CA TYR A 187 -13.85 -11.87 2.28
C TYR A 187 -13.51 -10.42 2.62
N TRP A 188 -14.43 -9.73 3.30
CA TRP A 188 -14.31 -8.31 3.63
C TRP A 188 -13.99 -8.13 5.12
N SER A 189 -13.11 -7.19 5.44
CA SER A 189 -12.94 -6.72 6.81
C SER A 189 -14.08 -5.77 7.22
N GLU A 190 -14.12 -5.44 8.51
CA GLU A 190 -14.87 -4.26 8.98
C GLU A 190 -14.32 -2.96 8.39
N GLU A 191 -15.17 -1.94 8.27
CA GLU A 191 -14.75 -0.59 7.83
C GLU A 191 -13.91 0.08 8.91
N GLN A 192 -12.80 0.68 8.50
CA GLN A 192 -11.96 1.54 9.32
C GLN A 192 -11.91 2.94 8.73
N SER A 193 -11.44 3.89 9.54
CA SER A 193 -11.25 5.27 9.07
C SER A 193 -9.98 5.93 9.60
N VAL A 194 -9.42 6.82 8.79
CA VAL A 194 -8.30 7.69 9.15
C VAL A 194 -8.71 9.15 8.97
N LEU A 195 -8.50 9.96 10.00
CA LEU A 195 -8.74 11.41 9.93
C LEU A 195 -7.53 12.14 9.35
N VAL A 196 -7.74 12.87 8.25
CA VAL A 196 -6.75 13.80 7.70
C VAL A 196 -6.98 15.18 8.31
N LYS A 197 -5.99 15.65 9.06
CA LYS A 197 -6.05 16.96 9.73
C LYS A 197 -6.21 18.08 8.70
N SER A 198 -6.82 19.20 9.07
CA SER A 198 -6.76 20.42 8.26
C SER A 198 -5.40 21.10 8.43
N LYS A 199 -4.93 21.79 7.38
CA LYS A 199 -3.78 22.71 7.47
C LYS A 199 -4.04 23.89 8.40
#